data_AF-T0Y4W3-F1
#
_entry.id   AF-T0Y4W3-F1
#
_cell.length_a   1.000
_cell.length_b   1.000
_cell.length_c   1.000
_cell.angle_alpha   90.00
_cell.angle_beta   90.00
_cell.angle_gamma   90.00
#
_symmetry.space_group_name_H-M   'P 1'
#
loop_
_entity.id
_entity.type
_entity.pdbx_description
1 polymer ?
#
loop_
_entity_poly.entity_id
_entity_poly.type
_entity_poly.pdbx_seq_one_letter_code
_entity_poly.pdbx_strand_id
1 'polypeptide(L)'
;MGEAVSMDMWDPFIASTKSHMNDAVSKIVFDRFHIIKHMNQTLDEVRKIEARNADTRELLKKTKYMWLYSSEKLPDKYRERYEILKASDLKTARAYTIKENLRNLWPCTTEDEANSFWKKWYKWA
;
A
#
# COMPACT_ATOMS: atom_id res chain seq x y z
N MET A 1 2.78 2.90 -32.71
CA MET A 1 3.58 2.07 -31.79
C MET A 1 4.09 3.01 -30.71
N GLY A 2 3.43 3.03 -29.55
CA GLY A 2 3.84 3.87 -28.43
C GLY A 2 4.63 3.01 -27.45
N GLU A 3 5.88 3.37 -27.22
CA GLU A 3 6.79 2.71 -26.29
C GLU A 3 6.26 2.85 -24.87
N ALA A 4 6.05 1.71 -24.20
CA ALA A 4 5.67 1.68 -22.79
C ALA A 4 6.94 1.82 -21.95
N VAL A 5 7.13 3.01 -21.39
CA VAL A 5 8.23 3.31 -20.49
C VAL A 5 7.85 2.84 -19.09
N SER A 6 8.49 1.75 -18.64
CA SER A 6 8.44 1.28 -17.26
C SER A 6 9.41 2.13 -16.43
N MET A 7 8.98 3.28 -15.93
CA MET A 7 9.80 4.14 -15.06
C MET A 7 9.21 4.21 -13.65
N ASP A 8 10.08 4.08 -12.64
CA ASP A 8 9.78 4.29 -11.24
C ASP A 8 9.06 5.63 -11.03
N MET A 9 7.79 5.54 -10.66
CA MET A 9 6.80 6.63 -10.75
C MET A 9 6.89 7.66 -9.62
N TRP A 10 7.94 7.60 -8.80
CA TRP A 10 8.19 8.56 -7.73
C TRP A 10 8.46 9.97 -8.28
N ASP A 11 9.43 10.08 -9.18
CA ASP A 11 9.85 11.35 -9.76
C ASP A 11 8.89 11.87 -10.85
N PRO A 12 8.27 11.01 -11.70
CA PRO A 12 7.24 11.44 -12.64
C PRO A 12 5.97 11.98 -11.99
N PHE A 13 5.56 11.53 -10.80
CA PHE A 13 4.42 12.12 -10.10
C PHE A 13 4.68 13.59 -9.74
N ILE A 14 5.90 13.89 -9.28
CA ILE A 14 6.38 15.24 -8.97
C ILE A 14 6.53 16.08 -10.25
N ALA A 15 7.01 15.48 -11.35
CA ALA A 15 7.27 16.19 -12.61
C ALA A 15 6.01 16.38 -13.49
N SER A 16 5.08 15.42 -13.50
CA SER A 16 3.89 15.41 -14.38
C SER A 16 2.78 16.35 -13.89
N THR A 17 2.72 16.64 -12.59
CA THR A 17 1.74 17.57 -12.01
C THR A 17 2.05 19.04 -12.35
N LYS A 18 3.28 19.37 -12.75
CA LYS A 18 3.67 20.73 -13.15
C LYS A 18 3.27 21.12 -14.58
N SER A 19 2.85 20.20 -15.44
CA SER A 19 2.71 20.53 -16.87
C SER A 19 1.34 20.28 -17.52
N HIS A 20 0.53 19.29 -17.13
CA HIS A 20 -0.65 18.95 -17.95
C HIS A 20 -1.81 18.33 -17.14
N MET A 21 -2.83 19.11 -16.81
CA MET A 21 -4.00 18.64 -16.03
C MET A 21 -5.10 17.94 -16.85
N ASN A 22 -4.96 17.76 -18.16
CA ASN A 22 -5.99 17.06 -18.96
C ASN A 22 -5.74 15.54 -19.13
N ASP A 23 -4.49 15.07 -19.02
CA ASP A 23 -4.11 13.63 -19.06
C ASP A 23 -3.70 13.08 -17.68
N ALA A 24 -3.79 13.90 -16.63
CA ALA A 24 -3.30 13.55 -15.30
C ALA A 24 -4.13 12.46 -14.61
N VAL A 25 -5.44 12.39 -14.86
CA VAL A 25 -6.34 11.46 -14.15
C VAL A 25 -6.00 9.99 -14.46
N SER A 26 -5.72 9.66 -15.73
CA SER A 26 -5.36 8.29 -16.12
C SER A 26 -4.01 7.85 -15.56
N LYS A 27 -3.02 8.77 -15.56
CA LYS A 27 -1.70 8.55 -14.95
C LYS A 27 -1.77 8.41 -13.43
N ILE A 28 -2.49 9.30 -12.74
CA ILE A 28 -2.67 9.24 -11.27
C ILE A 28 -3.33 7.92 -10.85
N VAL A 29 -4.34 7.45 -11.61
CA VAL A 29 -4.96 6.14 -11.36
C VAL A 29 -3.96 5.02 -11.60
N PHE A 30 -3.20 5.06 -12.69
CA PHE A 30 -2.16 4.07 -12.99
C PHE A 30 -1.09 4.04 -11.88
N ASP A 31 -0.63 5.19 -11.41
CA ASP A 31 0.34 5.35 -10.33
C ASP A 31 -0.14 4.68 -9.05
N ARG A 32 -1.36 5.01 -8.63
CA ARG A 32 -2.03 4.39 -7.49
C ARG A 32 -2.08 2.88 -7.60
N PHE A 33 -2.52 2.38 -8.76
CA PHE A 33 -2.72 0.96 -8.96
C PHE A 33 -1.41 0.18 -8.88
N HIS A 34 -0.33 0.67 -9.49
CA HIS A 34 0.97 -0.01 -9.45
C HIS A 34 1.61 0.05 -8.06
N ILE A 35 1.54 1.21 -7.39
CA ILE A 35 2.04 1.35 -6.02
C ILE A 35 1.30 0.37 -5.10
N ILE A 36 -0.03 0.35 -5.11
CA ILE A 36 -0.82 -0.57 -4.28
C ILE A 36 -0.55 -2.04 -4.65
N LYS A 37 -0.37 -2.35 -5.94
CA LYS A 37 0.00 -3.69 -6.39
C LYS A 37 1.34 -4.12 -5.80
N HIS A 38 2.36 -3.26 -5.87
CA HIS A 38 3.69 -3.54 -5.31
C HIS A 38 3.66 -3.68 -3.78
N MET A 39 2.90 -2.82 -3.09
CA MET A 39 2.70 -2.92 -1.65
C MET A 39 2.00 -4.22 -1.25
N ASN A 40 0.98 -4.65 -2.00
CA ASN A 40 0.29 -5.92 -1.77
C ASN A 40 1.20 -7.13 -2.00
N GLN A 41 2.07 -7.07 -3.01
CA GLN A 41 3.07 -8.11 -3.28
C GLN A 41 4.08 -8.21 -2.13
N THR A 42 4.66 -7.09 -1.73
CA THR A 42 5.60 -6.99 -0.60
C THR A 42 4.97 -7.48 0.70
N LEU A 43 3.70 -7.11 0.96
CA LEU A 43 2.96 -7.61 2.11
C LEU A 43 2.82 -9.13 2.09
N ASP A 44 2.41 -9.73 0.96
CA ASP A 44 2.29 -11.18 0.84
C ASP A 44 3.65 -11.89 0.99
N GLU A 45 4.74 -11.27 0.57
CA GLU A 45 6.10 -11.77 0.79
C GLU A 45 6.47 -11.77 2.27
N VAL A 46 6.27 -10.65 2.98
CA VAL A 46 6.47 -10.56 4.44
C VAL A 46 5.64 -11.62 5.15
N ARG A 47 4.36 -11.76 4.78
CA ARG A 47 3.46 -12.78 5.32
C ARG A 47 3.97 -14.20 5.08
N LYS A 48 4.47 -14.50 3.88
CA LYS A 48 5.03 -15.82 3.55
C LYS A 48 6.28 -16.11 4.36
N ILE A 49 7.17 -15.14 4.50
CA ILE A 49 8.40 -15.28 5.30
C ILE A 49 8.05 -15.51 6.75
N GLU A 50 7.16 -14.67 7.31
CA GLU A 50 6.75 -14.76 8.69
C GLU A 50 6.02 -16.08 8.99
N ALA A 51 5.11 -16.52 8.11
CA ALA A 51 4.37 -17.77 8.27
C ALA A 51 5.22 -19.06 8.14
N ARG A 52 6.52 -18.95 7.82
CA ARG A 52 7.46 -20.09 7.91
C ARG A 52 7.86 -20.38 9.34
N ASN A 53 7.77 -19.41 10.24
CA ASN A 53 8.04 -19.62 11.66
C ASN A 53 6.87 -20.43 12.28
N ALA A 54 7.20 -21.46 13.05
CA ALA A 54 6.23 -22.32 13.72
C ALA A 54 5.27 -21.53 14.62
N ASP A 55 5.77 -20.52 15.32
CA ASP A 55 5.00 -19.72 16.30
C ASP A 55 3.89 -18.88 15.64
N THR A 56 4.11 -18.42 14.40
CA THR A 56 3.20 -17.52 13.69
C THR A 56 2.47 -18.19 12.53
N ARG A 57 2.87 -19.42 12.15
CA ARG A 57 2.33 -20.17 11.02
C ARG A 57 0.82 -20.31 11.07
N GLU A 58 0.26 -20.76 12.19
CA GLU A 58 -1.18 -20.98 12.32
C GLU A 58 -1.96 -19.65 12.39
N LEU A 59 -1.38 -18.60 12.99
CA LEU A 59 -1.97 -17.26 13.01
C LEU A 59 -2.13 -16.69 11.59
N LEU A 60 -1.10 -16.83 10.76
CA LEU A 60 -1.06 -16.28 9.40
C LEU A 60 -1.69 -17.19 8.33
N LYS A 61 -2.07 -18.41 8.68
CA LYS A 61 -2.69 -19.38 7.77
C LYS A 61 -4.01 -18.83 7.21
N LYS A 62 -4.16 -18.92 5.88
CA LYS A 62 -5.36 -18.46 5.15
C LYS A 62 -5.69 -16.96 5.35
N THR A 63 -4.74 -16.14 5.79
CA THR A 63 -4.97 -14.68 6.01
C THR A 63 -4.69 -13.81 4.79
N LYS A 64 -4.08 -14.33 3.71
CA LYS A 64 -3.65 -13.54 2.54
C LYS A 64 -4.73 -12.55 2.06
N TYR A 65 -5.93 -13.05 1.74
CA TYR A 65 -6.98 -12.23 1.16
C TYR A 65 -7.50 -11.17 2.13
N MET A 66 -7.48 -11.43 3.44
CA MET A 66 -7.85 -10.47 4.47
C MET A 66 -6.99 -9.21 4.38
N TRP A 67 -5.67 -9.37 4.19
CA TRP A 67 -4.73 -8.26 4.12
C TRP A 67 -4.77 -7.47 2.80
N LEU A 68 -5.42 -8.00 1.76
CA LEU A 68 -5.59 -7.28 0.48
C LEU A 68 -6.69 -6.22 0.56
N TYR A 69 -7.66 -6.41 1.45
CA TYR A 69 -8.71 -5.42 1.67
C TYR A 69 -8.16 -4.16 2.34
N SER A 70 -8.79 -3.06 2.02
CA SER A 70 -8.74 -1.89 2.88
C SER A 70 -9.51 -2.12 4.17
N SER A 71 -9.13 -1.44 5.24
CA SER A 71 -9.78 -1.63 6.54
C SER A 71 -11.26 -1.31 6.50
N GLU A 72 -11.68 -0.33 5.68
CA GLU A 72 -13.08 0.09 5.53
C GLU A 72 -13.91 -0.79 4.59
N LYS A 73 -13.27 -1.61 3.74
CA LYS A 73 -13.97 -2.54 2.83
C LYS A 73 -13.76 -4.00 3.23
N LEU A 74 -13.28 -4.25 4.44
CA LEU A 74 -13.02 -5.59 4.93
C LEU A 74 -14.35 -6.31 5.19
N PRO A 75 -14.60 -7.48 4.56
CA PRO A 75 -15.81 -8.27 4.83
C PRO A 75 -15.94 -8.67 6.30
N ASP A 76 -17.16 -8.65 6.85
CA ASP A 76 -17.43 -8.92 8.28
C ASP A 76 -16.88 -10.26 8.76
N LYS A 77 -16.92 -11.29 7.90
CA LYS A 77 -16.35 -12.63 8.18
C LYS A 77 -14.85 -12.62 8.53
N TYR A 78 -14.14 -11.54 8.20
CA TYR A 78 -12.73 -11.36 8.51
C TYR A 78 -12.47 -10.36 9.64
N ARG A 79 -13.47 -9.59 10.09
CA ARG A 79 -13.30 -8.45 10.99
C ARG A 79 -12.64 -8.82 12.31
N GLU A 80 -13.18 -9.83 13.00
CA GLU A 80 -12.67 -10.28 14.30
C GLU A 80 -11.19 -10.72 14.20
N ARG A 81 -10.91 -11.62 13.24
CA ARG A 81 -9.55 -12.12 13.02
C ARG A 81 -8.59 -11.01 12.61
N TYR A 82 -9.07 -10.03 11.84
CA TYR A 82 -8.29 -8.87 11.47
C TYR A 82 -7.91 -8.01 12.68
N GLU A 83 -8.84 -7.69 13.57
CA GLU A 83 -8.55 -6.85 14.74
C GLU A 83 -7.50 -7.51 15.64
N ILE A 84 -7.65 -8.81 15.90
CA ILE A 84 -6.70 -9.58 16.71
C ILE A 84 -5.30 -9.55 16.08
N LEU A 85 -5.20 -9.86 14.79
CA LEU A 85 -3.89 -9.94 14.13
C LEU A 85 -3.27 -8.56 13.91
N LYS A 86 -4.08 -7.53 13.67
CA LYS A 86 -3.58 -6.16 13.49
C LYS A 86 -3.01 -5.58 14.77
N ALA A 87 -3.56 -5.95 15.93
CA ALA A 87 -3.07 -5.52 17.24
C ALA A 87 -1.84 -6.29 17.75
N SER A 88 -1.31 -7.23 16.95
CA SER A 88 -0.16 -8.07 17.33
C SER A 88 1.16 -7.50 16.84
N ASP A 89 2.27 -8.06 17.33
CA ASP A 89 3.64 -7.73 16.89
C ASP A 89 4.05 -8.37 15.55
N LEU A 90 3.08 -8.89 14.79
CA LEU A 90 3.36 -9.48 13.48
C LEU A 90 3.92 -8.44 12.51
N LYS A 91 5.03 -8.78 11.85
CA LYS A 91 5.60 -8.00 10.74
C LYS A 91 4.59 -7.83 9.61
N THR A 92 3.74 -8.84 9.39
CA THR A 92 2.62 -8.75 8.45
C THR A 92 1.63 -7.63 8.82
N ALA A 93 1.30 -7.48 10.11
CA ALA A 93 0.41 -6.45 10.59
C ALA A 93 1.04 -5.05 10.45
N ARG A 94 2.34 -4.92 10.73
CA ARG A 94 3.10 -3.69 10.47
C ARG A 94 3.12 -3.34 8.99
N ALA A 95 3.45 -4.29 8.11
CA ALA A 95 3.48 -4.09 6.66
C ALA A 95 2.10 -3.67 6.11
N TYR A 96 1.03 -4.27 6.62
CA TYR A 96 -0.34 -3.84 6.31
C TYR A 96 -0.61 -2.39 6.74
N THR A 97 -0.17 -1.99 7.93
CA THR A 97 -0.37 -0.63 8.45
C THR A 97 0.38 0.41 7.62
N ILE A 98 1.58 0.06 7.10
CA ILE A 98 2.34 0.88 6.17
C ILE A 98 1.57 1.07 4.86
N LYS A 99 1.05 -0.02 4.28
CA LYS A 99 0.19 0.00 3.08
C LYS A 99 -1.04 0.89 3.28
N GLU A 100 -1.77 0.73 4.38
CA GLU A 100 -2.98 1.51 4.62
C GLU A 100 -2.67 3.00 4.83
N ASN A 101 -1.60 3.33 5.57
CA ASN A 101 -1.21 4.73 5.77
C ASN A 101 -0.83 5.43 4.48
N LEU A 102 -0.14 4.73 3.56
CA LEU A 102 0.22 5.29 2.24
C LEU A 102 -1.01 5.81 1.49
N ARG A 103 -2.21 5.33 1.83
CA ARG A 103 -3.46 5.77 1.20
C ARG A 103 -3.84 7.22 1.43
N ASN A 104 -3.26 7.82 2.46
CA ASN A 104 -3.43 9.22 2.76
C ASN A 104 -2.64 10.14 1.82
N LEU A 105 -1.82 9.59 0.91
CA LEU A 105 -1.17 10.37 -0.15
C LEU A 105 -2.17 10.82 -1.25
N TRP A 106 -3.14 9.99 -1.61
CA TRP A 106 -4.08 10.27 -2.71
C TRP A 106 -5.08 11.42 -2.50
N PRO A 107 -5.57 11.72 -1.27
CA PRO A 107 -6.41 12.90 -1.04
C PRO A 107 -5.62 14.22 -0.97
N CYS A 108 -4.28 14.20 -0.96
CA CYS A 108 -3.49 15.43 -1.00
C CYS A 108 -3.79 16.20 -2.30
N THR A 109 -4.09 17.48 -2.18
CA THR A 109 -4.51 18.32 -3.32
C THR A 109 -3.39 19.20 -3.84
N THR A 110 -2.31 19.35 -3.07
CA THR A 110 -1.15 20.16 -3.41
C THR A 110 0.15 19.35 -3.33
N GLU A 111 1.17 19.79 -4.09
CA GLU A 111 2.51 19.18 -4.08
C GLU A 111 3.15 19.25 -2.69
N ASP A 112 2.97 20.35 -1.97
CA ASP A 112 3.53 20.54 -0.63
C ASP A 112 2.91 19.61 0.40
N GLU A 113 1.59 19.41 0.36
CA GLU A 113 0.89 18.44 1.20
C GLU A 113 1.39 17.01 0.93
N ALA A 114 1.46 16.63 -0.35
CA ALA A 114 1.91 15.30 -0.75
C ALA A 114 3.37 15.04 -0.35
N ASN A 115 4.26 16.01 -0.56
CA ASN A 115 5.67 15.93 -0.18
C ASN A 115 5.86 15.89 1.35
N SER A 116 5.09 16.70 2.09
CA SER A 116 5.12 16.71 3.55
C SER A 116 4.64 15.38 4.12
N PHE A 117 3.55 14.83 3.58
CA PHE A 117 3.07 13.50 3.93
C PHE A 117 4.12 12.44 3.61
N TRP A 118 4.68 12.45 2.39
CA TRP A 118 5.66 11.46 1.97
C TRP A 118 6.89 11.44 2.88
N LYS A 119 7.49 12.60 3.15
CA LYS A 119 8.67 12.69 4.03
C LYS A 119 8.40 12.12 5.42
N LYS A 120 7.19 12.29 5.95
CA LYS A 120 6.79 11.73 7.25
C LYS A 120 6.58 10.22 7.15
N TRP A 121 5.85 9.77 6.13
CA TRP A 121 5.56 8.35 5.90
C TRP A 121 6.85 7.55 5.68
N TYR A 122 7.75 8.02 4.82
CA TYR A 122 9.02 7.34 4.51
C TYR A 122 9.93 7.21 5.72
N LYS A 123 9.94 8.19 6.63
CA LYS A 123 10.70 8.12 7.88
C LYS A 123 10.09 7.18 8.92
N TRP A 124 8.78 7.01 8.90
CA TRP A 124 8.03 6.22 9.87
C TRP A 124 7.95 4.73 9.48
N ALA A 125 7.81 4.44 8.19
CA ALA A 125 7.64 3.08 7.66
C ALA A 125 8.87 2.21 7.90
#